data_AF-Q4T1B8-F1
#
_entry.id   AF-Q4T1B8-F1
#
_cell.length_a   1.000
_cell.length_b   1.000
_cell.length_c   1.000
_cell.angle_alpha   90.00
_cell.angle_beta   90.00
_cell.angle_gamma   90.00
#
_symmetry.space_group_name_H-M   'P 1'
#
loop_
_entity.id
_entity.type
_entity.pdbx_description
1 polymer ?
#
loop_
_entity_poly.entity_id
_entity_poly.type
_entity_poly.pdbx_seq_one_letter_code
_entity_poly.pdbx_strand_id
1 'polypeptide(L)'
;EVEKEDKPDVDLSSDEEGLDIEQSIEESRAERIKRSSLQRVQNLKTVFSKEKMDKTRAKTKENIVKTKQKTMENLEKTKQKTRENLEKTRQKTKDNIEKTKQKTKANLQKTRHNIEKKMEKFGTRMSVNPEHKQKIQTSRDKMKKAFTPDHVVFARSKTAVYKVPPFTFHVKKIREGALEVVQGTEMVEVSQDPDIVSAENDE
;
A
#
# COMPACT_ATOMS: atom_id res chain seq x y z
N GLU A 1 43.93 47.87 120.52
CA GLU A 1 45.00 48.89 120.43
C GLU A 1 46.34 48.17 120.35
N VAL A 2 47.22 48.41 119.38
CA VAL A 2 47.13 49.22 118.13
C VAL A 2 47.85 48.44 117.01
N GLU A 3 47.55 48.80 115.77
CA GLU A 3 48.18 48.35 114.52
C GLU A 3 49.73 48.41 114.52
N LYS A 4 50.34 47.66 113.60
CA LYS A 4 51.18 48.28 112.56
C LYS A 4 51.37 47.35 111.35
N GLU A 5 51.39 47.98 110.18
CA GLU A 5 51.65 47.38 108.87
C GLU A 5 53.15 47.11 108.69
N ASP A 6 53.51 46.15 107.83
CA ASP A 6 54.64 46.31 106.92
C ASP A 6 54.60 45.33 105.74
N LYS A 7 54.81 45.86 104.54
CA LYS A 7 55.21 45.20 103.28
C LYS A 7 56.45 45.96 102.82
N PRO A 8 57.54 45.32 102.33
CA PRO A 8 57.52 44.78 100.96
C PRO A 8 58.32 43.44 100.86
N ASP A 9 58.64 42.85 99.70
CA ASP A 9 58.41 43.23 98.30
C ASP A 9 58.24 42.00 97.39
N VAL A 10 57.75 42.19 96.14
CA VAL A 10 57.85 41.21 95.05
C VAL A 10 58.03 41.94 93.72
N ASP A 11 59.27 42.00 93.23
CA ASP A 11 59.63 42.60 91.94
C ASP A 11 59.04 41.77 90.78
N LEU A 12 58.14 42.39 90.01
CA LEU A 12 57.47 41.79 88.85
C LEU A 12 57.88 42.52 87.55
N SER A 13 59.17 42.57 87.28
CA SER A 13 59.71 43.02 85.98
C SER A 13 59.75 41.89 84.93
N SER A 14 58.61 41.58 84.31
CA SER A 14 58.52 40.84 83.02
C SER A 14 57.11 40.85 82.44
N ASP A 15 56.77 41.87 81.64
CA ASP A 15 55.64 41.80 80.68
C ASP A 15 55.78 42.84 79.53
N GLU A 16 56.67 42.59 78.56
CA GLU A 16 56.67 43.33 77.28
C GLU A 16 57.23 42.51 76.09
N GLU A 17 57.03 41.17 76.04
CA GLU A 17 57.31 40.36 74.84
C GLU A 17 56.21 39.30 74.54
N GLY A 18 55.00 39.47 75.08
CA GLY A 18 53.90 38.50 74.91
C GLY A 18 53.03 38.67 73.64
N LEU A 19 52.91 39.89 73.11
CA LEU A 19 51.74 40.27 72.29
C LEU A 19 51.93 40.10 70.76
N ASP A 20 53.15 40.19 70.24
CA ASP A 20 53.39 40.11 68.78
C ASP A 20 53.28 38.68 68.20
N ILE A 21 53.56 37.67 69.02
CA ILE A 21 53.55 36.26 68.60
C ILE A 21 52.12 35.73 68.48
N GLU A 22 51.20 36.14 69.36
CA GLU A 22 49.82 35.67 69.34
C GLU A 22 49.04 36.25 68.15
N GLN A 23 49.24 37.55 67.84
CA GLN A 23 48.63 38.20 66.69
C GLN A 23 49.06 37.53 65.37
N SER A 24 50.34 37.15 65.24
CA SER A 24 50.89 36.44 64.08
C SER A 24 50.30 35.03 63.83
N ILE A 25 49.94 34.32 64.90
CA ILE A 25 49.42 32.94 64.81
C ILE A 25 47.90 32.92 64.62
N GLU A 26 47.18 33.84 65.27
CA GLU A 26 45.73 33.95 65.15
C GLU A 26 45.33 34.47 63.76
N GLU A 27 46.12 35.40 63.18
CA GLU A 27 46.01 35.75 61.75
C GLU A 27 46.11 34.51 60.86
N SER A 28 47.09 33.62 61.08
CA SER A 28 47.29 32.43 60.24
C SER A 28 46.07 31.49 60.21
N ARG A 29 45.40 31.26 61.35
CA ARG A 29 44.15 30.46 61.40
C ARG A 29 42.97 31.19 60.78
N ALA A 30 42.74 32.44 61.17
CA ALA A 30 41.61 33.23 60.67
C ALA A 30 41.71 33.48 59.15
N GLU A 31 42.90 33.79 58.65
CA GLU A 31 43.18 33.92 57.22
C GLU A 31 43.04 32.59 56.48
N ARG A 32 43.50 31.47 57.04
CA ARG A 32 43.32 30.14 56.42
C ARG A 32 41.82 29.80 56.29
N ILE A 33 41.01 30.18 57.27
CA ILE A 33 39.54 30.05 57.19
C ILE A 33 38.96 30.99 56.13
N LYS A 34 39.40 32.27 56.06
CA LYS A 34 38.97 33.23 55.02
C LYS A 34 39.36 32.76 53.61
N ARG A 35 40.60 32.30 53.38
CA ARG A 35 41.05 31.73 52.11
C ARG A 35 40.24 30.48 51.73
N SER A 36 40.02 29.56 52.68
CA SER A 36 39.20 28.35 52.48
C SER A 36 37.72 28.64 52.22
N SER A 37 37.11 29.62 52.90
CA SER A 37 35.72 30.01 52.67
C SER A 37 35.56 30.69 51.31
N LEU A 38 36.48 31.59 50.93
CA LEU A 38 36.51 32.22 49.61
C LEU A 38 36.67 31.18 48.49
N GLN A 39 37.57 30.20 48.67
CA GLN A 39 37.77 29.11 47.71
C GLN A 39 36.52 28.22 47.60
N ARG A 40 35.81 27.95 48.71
CA ARG A 40 34.50 27.27 48.69
C ARG A 40 33.43 28.07 47.95
N VAL A 41 33.37 29.39 48.15
CA VAL A 41 32.43 30.29 47.43
C VAL A 41 32.75 30.34 45.93
N GLN A 42 34.02 30.38 45.54
CA GLN A 42 34.43 30.29 44.14
C GLN A 42 34.08 28.93 43.52
N ASN A 43 34.31 27.83 44.24
CA ASN A 43 33.90 26.49 43.80
C ASN A 43 32.38 26.39 43.62
N LEU A 44 31.58 26.93 44.54
CA LEU A 44 30.12 27.03 44.38
C LEU A 44 29.74 27.88 43.15
N LYS A 45 30.35 29.06 42.97
CA LYS A 45 30.11 29.94 41.82
C LYS A 45 30.50 29.29 40.48
N THR A 46 31.47 28.37 40.47
CA THR A 46 31.83 27.62 39.24
C THR A 46 30.89 26.44 38.98
N VAL A 47 30.45 25.67 39.98
CA VAL A 47 29.46 24.58 39.73
C VAL A 47 28.07 25.11 39.39
N PHE A 48 27.67 26.25 39.95
CA PHE A 48 26.46 26.98 39.55
C PHE A 48 26.70 27.99 38.42
N SER A 49 27.88 27.98 37.78
CA SER A 49 28.11 28.80 36.59
C SER A 49 27.14 28.41 35.48
N LYS A 50 26.74 29.41 34.69
CA LYS A 50 25.82 29.24 33.56
C LYS A 50 26.29 28.11 32.63
N GLU A 51 27.60 28.00 32.39
CA GLU A 51 28.20 26.96 31.56
C GLU A 51 28.04 25.53 32.11
N LYS A 52 28.22 25.31 33.42
CA LYS A 52 28.02 24.00 34.06
C LYS A 52 26.54 23.62 34.11
N MET A 53 25.67 24.60 34.38
CA MET A 53 24.21 24.44 34.30
C MET A 53 23.76 24.08 32.88
N ASP A 54 24.23 24.80 31.86
CA ASP A 54 23.87 24.54 30.46
C ASP A 54 24.42 23.20 29.97
N LYS A 55 25.63 22.78 30.38
CA LYS A 55 26.16 21.43 30.12
C LYS A 55 25.28 20.34 30.75
N THR A 56 24.76 20.58 31.95
CA THR A 56 23.85 19.64 32.63
C THR A 56 22.50 19.58 31.91
N ARG A 57 21.93 20.74 31.57
CA ARG A 57 20.69 20.87 30.79
C ARG A 57 20.79 20.23 29.40
N ALA A 58 21.95 20.33 28.75
CA ALA A 58 22.22 19.68 27.47
C ALA A 58 22.20 18.15 27.60
N LYS A 59 22.89 17.58 28.59
CA LYS A 59 22.85 16.13 28.88
C LYS A 59 21.43 15.63 29.17
N THR A 60 20.65 16.38 29.94
CA THR A 60 19.24 16.03 30.21
C THR A 60 18.40 16.04 28.94
N LYS A 61 18.55 17.06 28.07
CA LYS A 61 17.88 17.12 26.76
C LYS A 61 18.28 15.94 25.87
N GLU A 62 19.58 15.63 25.80
CA GLU A 62 20.13 14.52 25.00
C GLU A 62 19.56 13.17 25.44
N ASN A 63 19.49 12.92 26.75
CA ASN A 63 18.88 11.71 27.30
C ASN A 63 17.39 11.60 26.95
N ILE A 64 16.64 12.70 27.00
CA ILE A 64 15.23 12.73 26.58
C ILE A 64 15.09 12.41 25.08
N VAL A 65 15.96 12.97 24.24
CA VAL A 65 15.98 12.69 22.78
C VAL A 65 16.31 11.22 22.52
N LYS A 66 17.35 10.67 23.17
CA LYS A 66 17.72 9.24 23.06
C LYS A 66 16.58 8.31 23.46
N THR A 67 15.85 8.62 24.53
CA THR A 67 14.68 7.84 24.94
C THR A 67 13.56 7.91 23.91
N LYS A 68 13.21 9.12 23.43
CA LYS A 68 12.21 9.28 22.35
C LYS A 68 12.58 8.52 21.08
N GLN A 69 13.86 8.55 20.68
CA GLN A 69 14.35 7.86 19.49
C GLN A 69 14.22 6.34 19.62
N LYS A 70 14.57 5.75 20.78
CA LYS A 70 14.35 4.32 21.06
C LYS A 70 12.86 3.94 21.00
N THR A 71 11.97 4.79 21.50
CA THR A 71 10.51 4.57 21.40
C THR A 71 10.03 4.57 19.95
N MET A 72 10.51 5.52 19.13
CA MET A 72 10.18 5.58 17.70
C MET A 72 10.72 4.37 16.93
N GLU A 73 11.97 3.95 17.19
CA GLU A 73 12.58 2.78 16.56
C GLU A 73 11.82 1.48 16.86
N ASN A 74 11.38 1.29 18.11
CA ASN A 74 10.55 0.13 18.49
C ASN A 74 9.17 0.14 17.81
N LEU A 75 8.56 1.32 17.66
CA LEU A 75 7.31 1.48 16.93
C LEU A 75 7.49 1.20 15.43
N GLU A 76 8.61 1.61 14.84
CA GLU A 76 8.94 1.37 13.44
C GLU A 76 9.20 -0.11 13.16
N LYS A 77 10.00 -0.80 13.99
CA LYS A 77 10.18 -2.26 13.91
C LYS A 77 8.85 -3.01 13.99
N THR A 78 7.91 -2.54 14.81
CA THR A 78 6.57 -3.12 14.92
C THR A 78 5.77 -2.90 13.63
N LYS A 79 5.74 -1.67 13.10
CA LYS A 79 5.09 -1.34 11.81
C LYS A 79 5.68 -2.15 10.64
N GLN A 80 7.01 -2.34 10.62
CA GLN A 80 7.69 -3.12 9.59
C GLN A 80 7.26 -4.59 9.63
N LYS A 81 7.28 -5.25 10.80
CA LYS A 81 6.79 -6.64 10.95
C LYS A 81 5.35 -6.82 10.47
N THR A 82 4.47 -5.86 10.76
CA THR A 82 3.08 -5.87 10.28
C THR A 82 3.01 -5.76 8.75
N ARG A 83 3.80 -4.87 8.13
CA ARG A 83 3.89 -4.74 6.66
C ARG A 83 4.43 -6.02 5.99
N GLU A 84 5.48 -6.62 6.55
CA GLU A 84 6.07 -7.86 6.03
C GLU A 84 5.08 -9.05 6.07
N ASN A 85 4.30 -9.18 7.15
CA ASN A 85 3.27 -10.23 7.25
C ASN A 85 2.13 -10.03 6.24
N LEU A 86 1.75 -8.77 5.99
CA LEU A 86 0.77 -8.45 4.95
C LEU A 86 1.31 -8.78 3.54
N GLU A 87 2.56 -8.44 3.23
CA GLU A 87 3.13 -8.73 1.91
C GLU A 87 3.37 -10.24 1.69
N LYS A 88 3.82 -10.98 2.71
CA LYS A 88 3.88 -12.46 2.67
C LYS A 88 2.51 -13.08 2.36
N THR A 89 1.44 -12.50 2.90
CA THR A 89 0.06 -12.95 2.63
C THR A 89 -0.35 -12.61 1.19
N ARG A 90 -0.09 -11.38 0.73
CA ARG A 90 -0.33 -10.95 -0.66
C ARG A 90 0.42 -11.82 -1.67
N GLN A 91 1.68 -12.15 -1.40
CA GLN A 91 2.49 -12.97 -2.30
C GLN A 91 1.92 -14.40 -2.43
N LYS A 92 1.56 -15.06 -1.32
CA LYS A 92 0.90 -16.38 -1.36
C LYS A 92 -0.38 -16.37 -2.20
N THR A 93 -1.18 -15.31 -2.12
CA THR A 93 -2.39 -15.15 -2.96
C THR A 93 -2.03 -14.97 -4.45
N LYS A 94 -1.04 -14.14 -4.77
CA LYS A 94 -0.53 -13.98 -6.15
C LYS A 94 -0.05 -15.33 -6.71
N ASP A 95 0.76 -16.07 -5.96
CA ASP A 95 1.34 -17.36 -6.37
C ASP A 95 0.27 -18.44 -6.63
N ASN A 96 -0.81 -18.47 -5.82
CA ASN A 96 -1.93 -19.40 -6.03
C ASN A 96 -2.74 -19.06 -7.30
N ILE A 97 -2.94 -17.77 -7.59
CA ILE A 97 -3.58 -17.30 -8.82
C ILE A 97 -2.69 -17.63 -10.04
N GLU A 98 -1.38 -17.40 -9.94
CA GLU A 98 -0.37 -17.74 -10.95
C GLU A 98 -0.40 -19.24 -11.28
N LYS A 99 -0.28 -20.12 -10.28
CA LYS A 99 -0.37 -21.58 -10.45
C LYS A 99 -1.68 -22.02 -11.12
N THR A 100 -2.80 -21.41 -10.74
CA THR A 100 -4.12 -21.70 -11.34
C THR A 100 -4.16 -21.27 -12.80
N LYS A 101 -3.68 -20.05 -13.14
CA LYS A 101 -3.56 -19.56 -14.51
C LYS A 101 -2.65 -20.46 -15.36
N GLN A 102 -1.50 -20.88 -14.82
CA GLN A 102 -0.56 -21.78 -15.50
C GLN A 102 -1.19 -23.16 -15.76
N LYS A 103 -1.88 -23.77 -14.78
CA LYS A 103 -2.60 -25.04 -14.96
C LYS A 103 -3.68 -24.94 -16.05
N THR A 104 -4.45 -23.85 -16.08
CA THR A 104 -5.46 -23.58 -17.11
C THR A 104 -4.82 -23.41 -18.49
N LYS A 105 -3.73 -22.63 -18.61
CA LYS A 105 -2.97 -22.48 -19.86
C LYS A 105 -2.42 -23.81 -20.36
N ALA A 106 -1.84 -24.64 -19.48
CA ALA A 106 -1.27 -25.94 -19.84
C ALA A 106 -2.35 -26.93 -20.30
N ASN A 107 -3.50 -26.95 -19.65
CA ASN A 107 -4.66 -27.75 -20.10
C ASN A 107 -5.15 -27.29 -21.47
N LEU A 108 -5.29 -25.97 -21.69
CA LEU A 108 -5.69 -25.43 -22.99
C LEU A 108 -4.67 -25.75 -24.09
N GLN A 109 -3.37 -25.68 -23.80
CA GLN A 109 -2.31 -26.10 -24.74
C GLN A 109 -2.39 -27.60 -25.06
N LYS A 110 -2.59 -28.46 -24.07
CA LYS A 110 -2.81 -29.91 -24.28
C LYS A 110 -4.05 -30.16 -25.17
N THR A 111 -5.15 -29.46 -24.94
CA THR A 111 -6.36 -29.57 -25.77
C THR A 111 -6.10 -29.07 -27.20
N ARG A 112 -5.43 -27.92 -27.36
CA ARG A 112 -5.02 -27.40 -28.69
C ARG A 112 -4.16 -28.41 -29.44
N HIS A 113 -3.12 -28.95 -28.82
CA HIS A 113 -2.22 -29.92 -29.46
C HIS A 113 -2.92 -31.24 -29.84
N ASN A 114 -3.89 -31.70 -29.04
CA ASN A 114 -4.71 -32.87 -29.39
C ASN A 114 -5.68 -32.57 -30.55
N ILE A 115 -6.27 -31.38 -30.60
CA ILE A 115 -7.09 -30.93 -31.73
C ILE A 115 -6.22 -30.79 -32.98
N GLU A 116 -5.05 -30.17 -32.88
CA GLU A 116 -4.09 -29.99 -33.96
C GLU A 116 -3.66 -31.33 -34.57
N LYS A 117 -3.23 -32.31 -33.76
CA LYS A 117 -2.92 -33.68 -34.22
C LYS A 117 -4.11 -34.39 -34.89
N LYS A 118 -5.35 -34.13 -34.47
CA LYS A 118 -6.55 -34.66 -35.15
C LYS A 118 -6.79 -33.93 -36.47
N MET A 119 -6.71 -32.60 -36.48
CA MET A 119 -6.92 -31.74 -37.65
C MET A 119 -5.84 -31.92 -38.71
N GLU A 120 -4.61 -32.25 -38.33
CA GLU A 120 -3.52 -32.64 -39.22
C GLU A 120 -3.86 -33.96 -39.93
N LYS A 121 -4.23 -35.01 -39.17
CA LYS A 121 -4.67 -36.30 -39.73
C LYS A 121 -5.90 -36.17 -40.63
N PHE A 122 -6.91 -35.39 -40.20
CA PHE A 122 -8.08 -35.08 -41.05
C PHE A 122 -7.69 -34.23 -42.25
N GLY A 123 -6.77 -33.28 -42.10
CA GLY A 123 -6.24 -32.44 -43.17
C GLY A 123 -5.61 -33.28 -44.27
N THR A 124 -4.63 -34.12 -43.92
CA THR A 124 -3.99 -35.04 -44.87
C THR A 124 -4.98 -36.01 -45.51
N ARG A 125 -5.99 -36.49 -44.75
CA ARG A 125 -7.02 -37.43 -45.26
C ARG A 125 -8.15 -36.76 -46.07
N MET A 126 -8.39 -35.45 -45.92
CA MET A 126 -9.42 -34.69 -46.64
C MET A 126 -8.84 -33.84 -47.78
N SER A 127 -7.53 -33.54 -47.75
CA SER A 127 -6.83 -32.74 -48.77
C SER A 127 -6.66 -33.47 -50.12
N VAL A 128 -7.17 -34.69 -50.24
CA VAL A 128 -7.13 -35.49 -51.48
C VAL A 128 -8.03 -34.92 -52.58
N ASN A 129 -8.99 -34.04 -52.25
CA ASN A 129 -9.86 -33.38 -53.23
C ASN A 129 -9.73 -31.83 -53.14
N PRO A 130 -9.20 -31.15 -54.18
CA PRO A 130 -8.95 -29.71 -54.15
C PRO A 130 -10.22 -28.85 -54.10
N GLU A 131 -11.35 -29.33 -54.65
CA GLU A 131 -12.61 -28.57 -54.67
C GLU A 131 -13.18 -28.39 -53.26
N HIS A 132 -13.11 -29.45 -52.43
CA HIS A 132 -13.59 -29.43 -51.05
C HIS A 132 -12.76 -28.47 -50.18
N LYS A 133 -11.46 -28.32 -50.46
CA LYS A 133 -10.59 -27.35 -49.79
C LYS A 133 -11.05 -25.91 -50.02
N GLN A 134 -11.43 -25.55 -51.25
CA GLN A 134 -11.96 -24.21 -51.55
C GLN A 134 -13.31 -23.94 -50.87
N LYS A 135 -14.19 -24.95 -50.76
CA LYS A 135 -15.47 -24.85 -50.02
C LYS A 135 -15.26 -24.66 -48.51
N ILE A 136 -14.27 -25.32 -47.92
CA ILE A 136 -13.86 -25.08 -46.51
C ILE A 136 -13.25 -23.68 -46.33
N GLN A 137 -12.42 -23.22 -47.28
CA GLN A 137 -11.79 -21.90 -47.21
C GLN A 137 -12.85 -20.78 -47.24
N THR A 138 -13.74 -20.82 -48.23
CA THR A 138 -14.80 -19.80 -48.43
C THR A 138 -15.83 -19.78 -47.31
N SER A 139 -16.21 -20.94 -46.75
CA SER A 139 -17.09 -20.99 -45.57
C SER A 139 -16.41 -20.48 -44.30
N ARG A 140 -15.11 -20.76 -44.09
CA ARG A 140 -14.31 -20.18 -42.99
C ARG A 140 -14.26 -18.66 -43.08
N ASP A 141 -14.06 -18.09 -44.28
CA ASP A 141 -14.00 -16.64 -44.46
C ASP A 141 -15.38 -15.98 -44.33
N LYS A 142 -16.47 -16.64 -44.72
CA LYS A 142 -17.84 -16.22 -44.40
C LYS A 142 -18.08 -16.21 -42.87
N MET A 143 -17.64 -17.24 -42.14
CA MET A 143 -17.76 -17.25 -40.68
C MET A 143 -16.95 -16.13 -40.02
N LYS A 144 -15.71 -15.86 -40.46
CA LYS A 144 -14.93 -14.70 -39.95
C LYS A 144 -15.70 -13.38 -40.11
N LYS A 145 -16.35 -13.16 -41.26
CA LYS A 145 -17.18 -11.98 -41.55
C LYS A 145 -18.50 -11.94 -40.75
N ALA A 146 -18.98 -13.07 -40.24
CA ALA A 146 -20.13 -13.12 -39.32
C ALA A 146 -19.73 -12.86 -37.84
N PHE A 147 -18.45 -12.96 -37.51
CA PHE A 147 -17.91 -12.59 -36.18
C PHE A 147 -17.41 -11.14 -36.11
N THR A 148 -17.46 -10.38 -37.20
CA THR A 148 -17.30 -8.92 -37.19
C THR A 148 -18.64 -8.24 -36.92
N PRO A 149 -18.71 -7.15 -36.11
CA PRO A 149 -19.96 -6.47 -35.77
C PRO A 149 -20.77 -5.98 -36.97
N ASP A 150 -20.10 -5.60 -38.06
CA ASP A 150 -20.67 -4.89 -39.21
C ASP A 150 -21.47 -5.79 -40.20
N HIS A 151 -21.86 -7.00 -39.79
CA HIS A 151 -22.68 -7.86 -40.65
C HIS A 151 -24.16 -7.50 -40.53
N VAL A 152 -24.81 -7.23 -41.65
CA VAL A 152 -26.24 -6.90 -41.70
C VAL A 152 -27.07 -8.08 -41.20
N VAL A 153 -27.72 -7.90 -40.05
CA VAL A 153 -28.63 -8.89 -39.47
C VAL A 153 -30.04 -8.62 -39.98
N PHE A 154 -30.53 -9.49 -40.87
CA PHE A 154 -31.90 -9.37 -41.38
C PHE A 154 -32.93 -9.80 -40.31
N ALA A 155 -33.94 -8.95 -40.09
CA ALA A 155 -35.04 -9.28 -39.19
C ALA A 155 -35.84 -10.47 -39.73
N ARG A 156 -35.84 -11.60 -39.00
CA ARG A 156 -36.63 -12.77 -39.41
C ARG A 156 -38.13 -12.48 -39.21
N SER A 157 -38.92 -12.68 -40.26
CA SER A 157 -40.34 -12.37 -40.28
C SER A 157 -41.14 -12.97 -39.11
N LYS A 158 -41.98 -12.11 -38.51
CA LYS A 158 -42.83 -12.39 -37.33
C LYS A 158 -43.99 -13.36 -37.64
N THR A 159 -44.32 -13.55 -38.92
CA THR A 159 -45.39 -14.43 -39.41
C THR A 159 -44.83 -15.54 -40.31
N ALA A 160 -45.38 -16.74 -40.23
CA ALA A 160 -45.17 -17.83 -41.17
C ALA A 160 -46.44 -18.03 -42.00
N VAL A 161 -46.28 -18.32 -43.29
CA VAL A 161 -47.40 -18.66 -44.16
C VAL A 161 -47.27 -20.12 -44.56
N TYR A 162 -48.32 -20.91 -44.33
CA TYR A 162 -48.41 -22.31 -44.74
C TYR A 162 -49.58 -22.47 -45.71
N LYS A 163 -49.29 -22.79 -46.98
CA LYS A 163 -50.27 -22.86 -48.06
C LYS A 163 -50.64 -24.33 -48.31
N VAL A 164 -51.92 -24.68 -48.16
CA VAL A 164 -52.48 -26.01 -48.43
C VAL A 164 -53.80 -25.81 -49.16
N PRO A 165 -53.83 -25.86 -50.51
CA PRO A 165 -55.02 -25.53 -51.29
C PRO A 165 -56.28 -26.28 -50.84
N PRO A 166 -57.45 -25.61 -50.72
CA PRO A 166 -57.74 -24.21 -51.05
C PRO A 166 -57.38 -23.19 -49.95
N PHE A 167 -56.75 -23.59 -48.84
CA PHE A 167 -56.54 -22.76 -47.65
C PHE A 167 -55.12 -22.20 -47.51
N THR A 168 -54.97 -21.09 -46.79
CA THR A 168 -53.68 -20.53 -46.39
C THR A 168 -53.70 -20.14 -44.92
N PHE A 169 -52.79 -20.72 -44.13
CA PHE A 169 -52.68 -20.52 -42.69
C PHE A 169 -51.57 -19.52 -42.38
N HIS A 170 -51.92 -18.44 -41.69
CA HIS A 170 -51.00 -17.40 -41.23
C HIS A 170 -50.67 -17.63 -39.75
N VAL A 171 -49.50 -18.20 -39.48
CA VAL A 171 -49.08 -18.60 -38.13
C VAL A 171 -48.09 -17.58 -37.57
N LYS A 172 -48.48 -16.83 -36.53
CA LYS A 172 -47.58 -15.91 -35.82
C LYS A 172 -46.47 -16.71 -35.10
N LYS A 173 -45.20 -16.40 -35.38
CA LYS A 173 -44.03 -17.02 -34.75
C LYS A 173 -43.68 -16.25 -33.49
N ILE A 174 -44.19 -16.69 -32.34
CA ILE A 174 -43.76 -16.19 -31.04
C ILE A 174 -42.51 -16.97 -30.61
N ARG A 175 -41.52 -16.27 -30.05
CA ARG A 175 -40.34 -16.85 -29.40
C ARG A 175 -40.18 -16.20 -28.05
N GLU A 176 -40.12 -17.01 -27.00
CA GLU A 176 -39.78 -16.57 -25.65
C GLU A 176 -38.30 -16.12 -25.64
N GLY A 177 -38.01 -14.92 -25.12
CA GLY A 177 -36.65 -14.34 -25.11
C GLY A 177 -36.48 -13.00 -25.84
N ALA A 178 -37.54 -12.25 -26.12
CA ALA A 178 -37.46 -10.90 -26.70
C ALA A 178 -37.15 -9.80 -25.65
N LEU A 179 -36.12 -9.99 -24.82
CA LEU A 179 -35.65 -8.97 -23.87
C LEU A 179 -34.13 -8.78 -23.95
N GLU A 180 -33.77 -7.57 -24.39
CA GLU A 180 -32.47 -6.87 -24.31
C GLU A 180 -31.29 -7.34 -25.18
N VAL A 181 -30.35 -6.38 -25.36
CA VAL A 181 -29.06 -6.43 -26.08
C VAL A 181 -29.18 -6.29 -27.63
N VAL A 182 -28.58 -5.28 -28.30
CA VAL A 182 -27.89 -4.04 -27.89
C VAL A 182 -27.87 -3.05 -29.09
N GLN A 183 -27.57 -1.77 -28.87
CA GLN A 183 -27.29 -0.80 -29.95
C GLN A 183 -26.16 -1.31 -30.87
N GLY A 184 -26.39 -1.43 -32.19
CA GLY A 184 -25.28 -1.70 -33.12
C GLY A 184 -25.60 -2.13 -34.54
N THR A 185 -26.73 -2.79 -34.81
CA THR A 185 -27.09 -3.25 -36.17
C THR A 185 -28.45 -2.72 -36.58
N GLU A 186 -28.48 -1.91 -37.64
CA GLU A 186 -29.70 -1.45 -38.30
C GLU A 186 -30.39 -2.65 -38.97
N MET A 187 -31.54 -3.04 -38.42
CA MET A 187 -32.28 -4.23 -38.85
C MET A 187 -33.18 -3.85 -40.04
N VAL A 188 -32.74 -4.13 -41.26
CA VAL A 188 -33.57 -3.90 -42.46
C VAL A 188 -34.75 -4.89 -42.47
N GLU A 189 -35.98 -4.39 -42.29
CA GLU A 189 -37.21 -5.16 -42.50
C GLU A 189 -37.49 -5.30 -44.00
N VAL A 190 -37.44 -6.54 -44.51
CA VAL A 190 -37.84 -6.87 -45.89
C VAL A 190 -39.29 -7.36 -45.85
N SER A 191 -40.23 -6.44 -46.09
CA SER A 191 -41.61 -6.80 -46.43
C SER A 191 -41.62 -7.45 -47.81
N GLN A 192 -42.04 -8.72 -47.88
CA GLN A 192 -42.46 -9.34 -49.13
C GLN A 192 -43.97 -9.16 -49.25
N ASP A 193 -44.38 -8.14 -49.99
CA ASP A 193 -45.75 -7.97 -50.46
C ASP A 193 -45.87 -8.56 -51.88
N PRO A 194 -46.54 -9.71 -52.06
CA PRO A 194 -46.93 -10.19 -53.38
C PRO A 194 -48.36 -9.73 -53.71
N ASP A 195 -48.44 -8.91 -54.76
CA ASP A 195 -49.53 -8.88 -55.74
C ASP A 195 -50.95 -8.55 -55.24
N ILE A 196 -51.25 -7.25 -55.22
CA ILE A 196 -52.61 -6.76 -55.51
C ILE A 196 -52.84 -6.98 -57.01
N VAL A 197 -53.48 -8.10 -57.36
CA VAL A 197 -54.03 -8.28 -58.71
C VAL A 197 -55.44 -7.70 -58.78
N SER A 198 -55.55 -6.69 -59.65
CA SER A 198 -56.75 -5.97 -60.08
C SER A 198 -58.00 -6.83 -60.22
N ALA A 199 -59.07 -6.42 -59.53
CA ALA A 199 -60.44 -6.73 -59.90
C ALA A 199 -61.05 -5.48 -60.57
N GLU A 200 -60.92 -5.39 -61.89
CA GLU A 200 -61.74 -4.50 -62.72
C GLU A 200 -62.68 -5.39 -63.54
N ASN A 201 -63.98 -5.14 -63.40
CA ASN A 201 -64.97 -5.59 -64.37
C ASN A 201 -64.99 -4.57 -65.52
N ASP A 202 -65.22 -5.01 -66.75
CA ASP A 202 -66.21 -4.38 -67.66
C ASP A 202 -66.44 -5.29 -68.89
N GLU A 203 -67.71 -5.31 -69.33
CA GLU A 203 -68.35 -5.99 -70.49
C GLU A 203 -68.05 -7.49 -70.79
#